data_AF-A0A7K0BM27-F1
#
_entry.id   AF-A0A7K0BM27-F1
#
_cell.length_a   1.000
_cell.length_b   1.000
_cell.length_c   1.000
_cell.angle_alpha   90.00
_cell.angle_beta   90.00
_cell.angle_gamma   90.00
#
_symmetry.space_group_name_H-M   'P 1'
#
loop_
_entity.id
_entity.type
_entity.pdbx_description
1 polymer ?
#
loop_
_entity_poly.entity_id
_entity_poly.type
_entity_poly.pdbx_seq_one_letter_code
_entity_poly.pdbx_strand_id
1 'polypeptide(L)' 'MTLREEQAEVLVDPSGLSAAQKAGRACVVCGKRWPSPQVRIGRAAKGGPLYACTDDAPLIVQARPKAGSAAGPTLAT' A
#
# COMPACT_ATOMS: atom_id res chain seq x y z
N MET A 1 25.58 -5.76 -15.95
CA MET A 1 25.14 -6.18 -14.60
C MET A 1 24.48 -4.99 -13.91
N THR A 2 23.17 -4.78 -14.07
CA THR A 2 22.28 -4.18 -13.04
C THR A 2 20.84 -4.22 -13.59
N LEU A 3 20.21 -5.39 -13.51
CA LEU A 3 18.76 -5.44 -13.36
C LEU A 3 18.51 -4.77 -12.00
N ARG A 4 18.28 -3.46 -12.01
CA ARG A 4 17.88 -2.75 -10.80
C ARG A 4 16.50 -3.26 -10.48
N GLU A 5 16.48 -4.26 -9.61
CA GLU A 5 15.48 -4.43 -8.56
C GLU A 5 14.25 -3.60 -8.87
N GLU A 6 13.40 -4.12 -9.76
CA GLU A 6 12.05 -3.63 -9.99
C GLU A 6 11.35 -3.79 -8.65
N GLN A 7 11.56 -2.80 -7.77
CA GLN A 7 10.93 -2.72 -6.49
C GLN A 7 9.46 -2.58 -6.81
N ALA A 8 8.73 -3.70 -6.78
CA ALA A 8 7.31 -3.73 -7.06
C ALA A 8 6.65 -2.64 -6.20
N GLU A 9 6.28 -1.50 -6.78
CA GLU A 9 5.61 -0.44 -6.02
C GLU A 9 4.19 -0.94 -5.76
N VAL A 10 3.77 -0.95 -4.49
CA VAL A 10 2.38 -1.31 -4.17
C VAL A 10 1.50 -0.20 -4.74
N LEU A 11 0.77 -0.55 -5.80
CA LEU A 11 -0.25 0.30 -6.38
C LEU A 11 -1.53 0.13 -5.57
N VAL A 12 -1.97 1.20 -4.92
CA VAL A 12 -3.21 1.18 -4.15
C VAL A 12 -4.29 1.94 -4.92
N ASP A 13 -5.48 1.33 -5.03
CA ASP A 13 -6.65 1.99 -5.58
C ASP A 13 -7.08 3.16 -4.69
N PRO A 14 -7.18 4.38 -5.24
CA PRO A 14 -7.53 5.56 -4.45
C PRO A 14 -9.04 5.69 -4.20
N SER A 15 -9.91 4.85 -4.75
CA SER A 15 -11.36 5.07 -4.72
C SER A 15 -11.94 4.93 -3.30
N GLY A 16 -11.33 4.11 -2.45
CA GLY A 16 -11.68 3.96 -1.03
C GLY A 16 -10.94 4.89 -0.06
N LEU A 17 -9.99 5.69 -0.54
CA LEU A 17 -9.15 6.52 0.34
C LEU A 17 -9.77 7.90 0.58
N SER A 18 -9.67 8.37 1.82
CA SER A 18 -9.94 9.77 2.15
C SER A 18 -8.89 10.70 1.54
N ALA A 19 -9.23 11.98 1.38
CA ALA A 19 -8.29 12.99 0.89
C ALA A 19 -7.00 13.07 1.73
N ALA A 20 -7.10 12.86 3.05
CA ALA A 20 -5.95 12.85 3.95
C ALA A 20 -5.00 11.66 3.69
N GLN A 21 -5.54 10.49 3.36
CA GLN A 21 -4.76 9.30 3.01
C GLN A 21 -4.09 9.47 1.64
N LYS A 22 -4.82 9.98 0.64
CA LYS A 22 -4.26 10.27 -0.70
C LYS A 22 -3.10 11.29 -0.65
N ALA A 23 -3.16 12.23 0.29
CA ALA A 23 -2.11 13.22 0.52
C ALA A 23 -0.94 12.70 1.40
N GLY A 24 -0.98 11.43 1.84
CA GLY A 24 0.04 10.87 2.72
C GLY A 24 0.04 11.43 4.15
N ARG A 25 -1.05 12.08 4.56
CA ARG A 25 -1.21 12.73 5.88
C ARG A 25 -1.94 11.85 6.90
N ALA A 26 -2.34 10.66 6.50
CA ALA A 26 -3.08 9.69 7.31
C ALA A 26 -2.69 8.27 6.91
N CYS A 27 -2.78 7.34 7.88
CA CYS A 27 -2.52 5.92 7.62
C CYS A 27 -3.49 5.38 6.58
N VAL A 28 -2.96 4.71 5.55
CA VAL A 28 -3.76 4.12 4.48
C VAL A 28 -4.71 3.02 4.97
N VAL A 29 -4.40 2.37 6.10
CA VAL A 29 -5.21 1.29 6.71
C VAL A 29 -6.24 1.86 7.67
N CYS A 30 -5.82 2.49 8.77
CA CYS A 30 -6.73 2.92 9.84
C CYS A 30 -7.21 4.38 9.71
N GLY A 31 -6.65 5.19 8.81
CA GLY A 31 -7.02 6.59 8.61
C GLY A 31 -6.55 7.57 9.70
N LYS A 32 -5.82 7.08 10.71
CA LYS A 32 -5.28 7.91 11.80
C LYS A 32 -4.26 8.92 11.29
N ARG A 33 -4.30 10.14 11.83
CA ARG A 33 -3.40 11.26 11.50
C ARG A 33 -2.31 11.51 12.55
N TRP A 34 -2.53 11.07 13.78
CA TRP A 34 -1.62 11.28 14.91
C TRP A 34 -1.46 10.02 15.78
N PRO A 35 -0.24 9.60 16.15
CA PRO A 35 1.05 10.12 15.68
C PRO A 35 1.18 9.99 14.15
N SER A 36 1.96 10.88 13.53
CA SER A 36 2.01 10.98 12.07
C SER A 36 2.56 9.68 11.46
N PRO A 37 1.92 9.11 10.42
CA PRO A 37 2.38 7.87 9.80
C PRO A 37 3.72 8.08 9.10
N GLN A 38 4.74 7.30 9.47
CA GLN A 38 6.11 7.46 8.97
C GLN A 38 6.53 6.36 7.99
N VAL A 39 5.80 5.23 7.94
CA VAL A 39 6.22 4.09 7.13
C VAL A 39 5.67 4.22 5.72
N ARG A 40 6.54 4.42 4.73
CA ARG A 40 6.14 4.50 3.32
C ARG A 40 5.90 3.10 2.76
N ILE A 41 4.71 2.89 2.19
CA ILE A 41 4.24 1.57 1.76
C ILE A 41 4.19 1.43 0.23
N GLY A 42 3.97 2.54 -0.47
CA GLY A 42 3.84 2.54 -1.92
C GLY A 42 3.36 3.88 -2.44
N ARG A 43 2.65 3.85 -3.57
CA ARG A 43 2.03 5.01 -4.18
C ARG A 43 0.59 4.74 -4.58
N ALA A 44 -0.24 5.77 -4.52
CA ALA A 44 -1.57 5.75 -5.11
C ALA A 44 -1.46 5.72 -6.64
N ALA A 45 -2.44 5.12 -7.31
CA ALA A 45 -2.48 5.07 -8.78
C ALA A 45 -2.42 6.44 -9.49
N LYS A 46 -2.75 7.53 -8.79
CA LYS A 46 -2.60 8.92 -9.26
C LYS A 46 -1.28 9.60 -8.85
N GLY A 47 -0.31 8.87 -8.30
CA GLY A 47 1.07 9.34 -8.11
C GLY A 47 1.46 9.87 -6.73
N GLY A 48 0.59 9.78 -5.71
CA GLY A 48 0.91 10.24 -4.35
C GLY A 48 1.55 9.16 -3.47
N PRO A 49 2.55 9.47 -2.62
CA PRO A 49 3.10 8.49 -1.67
C PRO A 49 2.07 8.12 -0.60
N LEU A 50 2.01 6.83 -0.27
CA LEU A 50 1.12 6.30 0.77
C LEU A 50 1.93 5.86 1.99
N TYR A 51 1.40 6.19 3.15
CA TYR A 51 2.02 5.94 4.44
C TYR A 51 1.10 5.13 5.35
N ALA A 52 1.71 4.33 6.23
CA ALA A 52 1.03 3.63 7.30
C ALA A 52 1.67 3.93 8.65
N CYS A 53 0.89 3.70 9.70
CA CYS A 53 1.41 3.67 11.08
C CYS A 53 2.39 2.50 11.23
N THR A 54 3.29 2.60 12.21
CA THR A 54 4.24 1.52 12.53
C THR A 54 3.55 0.20 12.87
N ASP A 55 2.35 0.25 13.45
CA ASP A 55 1.55 -0.91 13.83
C ASP A 55 0.86 -1.59 12.62
N ASP A 56 0.39 -0.78 11.65
CA ASP A 56 -0.33 -1.26 10.47
C ASP A 56 0.62 -1.67 9.33
N ALA A 57 1.81 -1.09 9.25
CA ALA A 57 2.76 -1.33 8.18
C ALA A 57 3.13 -2.81 7.97
N PRO A 58 3.35 -3.63 9.03
CA PRO A 58 3.66 -5.05 8.89
C PRO A 58 2.57 -5.83 8.13
N LEU A 59 1.29 -5.50 8.34
CA LEU A 59 0.15 -6.17 7.71
C LEU A 59 0.18 -6.02 6.19
N ILE A 60 0.67 -4.88 5.70
CA ILE A 60 0.70 -4.57 4.26
C ILE A 60 1.89 -5.25 3.58
N VAL A 61 3.03 -5.36 4.27
CA VAL A 61 4.20 -6.11 3.79
C VAL A 61 3.86 -7.60 3.66
N GLN A 62 3.08 -8.15 4.59
CA GLN A 62 2.61 -9.54 4.55
C GLN A 62 1.56 -9.80 3.46
N ALA A 63 0.73 -8.82 3.15
CA ALA A 63 -0.30 -8.92 2.11
C ALA A 63 0.26 -8.86 0.68
N ARG A 64 1.54 -8.49 0.48
CA ARG A 64 2.16 -8.64 -0.84
C ARG A 64 2.16 -10.13 -1.21
N PRO A 65 1.46 -10.54 -2.27
CA PRO A 65 1.73 -11.85 -2.83
C PRO A 65 3.22 -11.87 -3.16
N LYS A 66 3.97 -12.86 -2.67
CA LYS A 66 5.30 -13.12 -3.22
C LYS A 66 5.11 -13.19 -4.73
N ALA A 67 5.81 -12.35 -5.48
CA ALA A 67 5.78 -12.38 -6.94
C ALA A 67 6.12 -13.82 -7.36
N GLY A 68 5.10 -14.60 -7.71
CA GLY A 68 5.19 -16.05 -7.78
C GLY A 68 3.95 -16.85 -7.34
N SER A 69 2.91 -16.26 -6.74
CA SER A 69 1.67 -17.01 -6.48
C SER A 69 0.47 -16.40 -7.20
N ALA A 70 0.27 -16.88 -8.44
CA ALA A 70 -1.06 -16.92 -9.03
C ALA A 70 -1.93 -17.86 -8.19
N ALA A 71 -2.91 -17.29 -7.48
CA ALA A 71 -4.08 -18.01 -6.98
C ALA A 71 -5.20 -16.97 -6.84
N GLY A 72 -6.01 -16.81 -7.88
CA GLY A 72 -7.25 -16.05 -7.77
C GLY A 72 -8.33 -16.84 -7.03
N PRO A 73 -9.45 -16.22 -6.64
CA PRO A 73 -10.71 -16.94 -6.50
C PRO A 73 -11.48 -16.82 -7.81
N THR A 74 -11.59 -17.92 -8.55
CA THR A 74 -12.69 -18.10 -9.50
C THR A 74 -13.97 -18.14 -8.69
N LEU A 75 -14.77 -17.09 -8.74
CA LEU A 75 -16.18 -17.17 -8.34
C LEU A 75 -16.95 -17.68 -9.56
N ALA A 76 -17.22 -18.99 -9.57
CA ALA A 76 -18.19 -19.60 -10.46
C ALA A 76 -19.40 -20.02 -9.62
N THR A 77 -20.56 -19.46 -9.92
CA THR A 77 -21.88 -20.06 -9.72
C THR A 77 -22.81 -19.45 -10.76
#